data_AF-A0A9W8QTQ4-F1
#
_entry.id   AF-A0A9W8QTQ4-F1
#
_cell.length_a   1.000
_cell.length_b   1.000
_cell.length_c   1.000
_cell.angle_alpha   90.00
_cell.angle_beta   90.00
_cell.angle_gamma   90.00
#
_symmetry.space_group_name_H-M   'P 1'
#
loop_
_entity.id
_entity.type
_entity.pdbx_description
1 polymer ?
#
loop_
_entity_poly.entity_id
_entity_poly.type
_entity_poly.pdbx_seq_one_letter_code
_entity_poly.pdbx_strand_id
1 'polypeptide(L)'
;MDDYLMLLVIVPYTTEIVLAYTVGARFYGLANNAMTDEQRAALSPSSEEYKWRHKSSRVNGSKIQIAGWAVYASVLWLIKSAMCAFYIRLTNGLSAYRTRINVGFVLIAVTYIAIIASIFCGCQPFHNLWQIDPDPGS
;
A
#
# COMPACT_ATOMS: atom_id res chain seq x y z
N MET A 1 -6.07 -23.69 13.04
CA MET A 1 -4.80 -23.18 12.48
C MET A 1 -5.07 -22.24 11.31
N ASP A 2 -5.84 -22.64 10.28
CA ASP A 2 -6.27 -21.73 9.20
C ASP A 2 -7.09 -20.53 9.68
N ASP A 3 -8.02 -20.75 10.61
CA ASP A 3 -8.91 -19.69 11.08
C ASP A 3 -8.13 -18.56 11.77
N TYR A 4 -7.00 -18.90 12.41
CA TYR A 4 -6.11 -17.91 13.03
C TYR A 4 -5.39 -17.04 12.00
N LEU A 5 -5.02 -17.58 10.83
CA LEU A 5 -4.45 -16.79 9.73
C LEU A 5 -5.47 -15.79 9.17
N MET A 6 -6.74 -16.18 9.07
CA MET A 6 -7.84 -15.29 8.71
C MET A 6 -8.09 -14.21 9.77
N LEU A 7 -7.99 -14.54 11.06
CA LEU A 7 -8.10 -13.55 12.14
C LEU A 7 -6.98 -12.50 12.08
N LEU A 8 -5.77 -12.89 11.65
CA LEU A 8 -4.66 -11.95 11.45
C LEU A 8 -4.94 -10.93 10.32
N VAL A 9 -5.85 -11.21 9.39
CA VAL A 9 -6.24 -10.27 8.31
C VAL A 9 -7.07 -9.10 8.84
N ILE A 10 -7.79 -9.28 9.95
CA ILE A 10 -8.69 -8.26 10.51
C ILE A 10 -7.92 -6.98 10.85
N VAL A 11 -6.72 -7.11 11.43
CA VAL A 11 -5.90 -5.97 11.85
C VAL A 11 -5.44 -5.11 10.66
N PRO A 12 -4.74 -5.65 9.64
CA PRO A 12 -4.35 -4.85 8.48
C PRO A 12 -5.56 -4.38 7.67
N TYR A 13 -6.65 -5.15 7.58
CA TYR A 13 -7.85 -4.73 6.87
C TYR A 13 -8.55 -3.54 7.54
N THR A 14 -8.71 -3.56 8.86
CA THR A 14 -9.25 -2.41 9.60
C THR A 14 -8.32 -1.20 9.50
N THR A 15 -7.01 -1.42 9.56
CA THR A 15 -6.00 -0.37 9.33
C THR A 15 -6.14 0.23 7.94
N GLU A 16 -6.34 -0.57 6.90
CA GLU A 16 -6.54 -0.12 5.52
C GLU A 16 -7.73 0.82 5.40
N ILE A 17 -8.88 0.43 5.98
CA ILE A 17 -10.10 1.23 5.99
C ILE A 17 -9.85 2.57 6.69
N VAL A 18 -9.18 2.54 7.85
CA VAL A 18 -8.85 3.75 8.61
C VAL A 18 -7.95 4.67 7.79
N LEU A 19 -6.90 4.13 7.14
CA LEU A 19 -6.00 4.90 6.28
C LEU A 19 -6.75 5.55 5.12
N ALA A 20 -7.58 4.77 4.40
CA ALA A 20 -8.40 5.27 3.30
C ALA A 20 -9.36 6.38 3.76
N TYR A 21 -10.01 6.21 4.90
CA TYR A 21 -10.87 7.23 5.50
C TYR A 21 -10.08 8.50 5.86
N THR A 22 -8.89 8.38 6.48
CA THR A 22 -8.07 9.54 6.81
C THR A 22 -7.62 10.33 5.60
N VAL A 23 -7.31 9.69 4.47
CA VAL A 23 -6.96 10.40 3.23
C VAL A 23 -8.12 11.29 2.77
N GLY A 24 -9.34 10.76 2.73
CA GLY A 24 -10.53 11.52 2.35
C GLY A 24 -10.90 12.61 3.36
N ALA A 25 -11.00 12.26 4.64
CA ALA A 25 -11.54 13.13 5.68
C ALA A 25 -10.56 14.21 6.14
N ARG A 26 -9.26 13.89 6.25
CA ARG A 26 -8.25 14.78 6.85
C ARG A 26 -7.36 15.48 5.81
N PHE A 27 -7.18 14.86 4.66
CA PHE A 27 -6.31 15.37 3.59
C PHE A 27 -7.08 15.73 2.33
N TYR A 28 -8.42 15.75 2.37
CA TYR A 28 -9.30 16.11 1.25
C TYR A 28 -9.09 15.26 0.00
N GLY A 29 -8.61 14.02 0.15
CA GLY A 29 -8.22 13.16 -0.97
C GLY A 29 -6.94 13.63 -1.69
N LEU A 30 -6.21 14.59 -1.15
CA LEU A 30 -5.04 15.17 -1.79
C LEU A 30 -3.80 14.31 -1.56
N ALA A 31 -3.20 13.86 -2.65
CA ALA A 31 -1.88 13.23 -2.69
C ALA A 31 -1.06 13.76 -3.88
N ASN A 32 0.15 13.27 -4.08
CA ASN A 32 1.01 13.65 -5.20
C ASN A 32 0.70 12.87 -6.49
N ASN A 33 0.12 11.68 -6.41
CA ASN A 33 -0.14 10.81 -7.58
C ASN A 33 -1.29 11.28 -8.50
N ALA A 34 -2.20 12.11 -8.00
CA ALA A 34 -3.33 12.68 -8.76
C ALA A 34 -3.09 14.14 -9.19
N MET A 35 -1.83 14.57 -9.20
CA MET A 35 -1.43 15.96 -9.46
C MET A 35 -1.07 16.18 -10.93
N THR A 36 -1.73 17.12 -11.61
CA THR A 36 -1.27 17.56 -12.94
C THR A 36 -0.17 18.62 -12.82
N ASP A 37 0.64 18.78 -13.86
CA ASP A 37 1.67 19.82 -13.93
C ASP A 37 1.07 21.23 -13.81
N GLU A 38 -0.12 21.42 -14.38
CA GLU A 38 -0.90 22.66 -14.27
C GLU A 38 -1.33 22.91 -12.82
N GLN A 39 -1.80 21.89 -12.10
CA GLN A 39 -2.10 21.99 -10.66
C GLN A 39 -0.86 22.24 -9.80
N ARG A 40 0.33 21.85 -10.29
CA ARG A 40 1.63 22.15 -9.67
C ARG A 40 2.02 23.60 -9.88
N ALA A 41 1.97 24.08 -11.11
CA ALA A 41 2.24 25.47 -11.46
C ALA A 41 1.21 26.44 -10.87
N ALA A 42 -0.05 26.01 -10.75
CA ALA A 42 -1.16 26.76 -10.17
C ALA A 42 -1.16 26.80 -8.64
N LEU A 43 -0.15 26.24 -7.95
CA LEU A 43 0.18 26.58 -6.56
C LEU A 43 0.68 28.05 -6.47
N SER A 44 -0.15 29.00 -6.91
CA SER A 44 0.13 30.43 -6.93
C SER A 44 -0.44 31.14 -5.68
N PRO A 45 0.10 32.31 -5.29
CA PRO A 45 0.33 32.68 -3.91
C PRO A 45 -0.68 33.73 -3.40
N SER A 46 -1.96 33.39 -3.26
CA SER A 46 -2.89 34.34 -2.61
C SER A 46 -2.61 34.50 -1.11
N SER A 47 -2.02 33.49 -0.46
CA SER A 47 -1.38 33.61 0.87
C SER A 47 -0.32 32.54 1.09
N GLU A 48 0.80 32.91 1.73
CA GLU A 48 1.86 31.97 2.14
C GLU A 48 1.32 30.87 3.07
N GLU A 49 0.32 31.20 3.90
CA GLU A 49 -0.34 30.24 4.80
C GLU A 49 -1.14 29.18 4.03
N TYR A 50 -1.90 29.58 3.01
CA TYR A 50 -2.66 28.65 2.17
C TYR A 50 -1.73 27.69 1.44
N LYS A 51 -0.63 28.22 0.88
CA LYS A 51 0.41 27.42 0.22
C LYS A 51 1.03 26.40 1.16
N TRP A 52 1.41 26.82 2.37
CA TRP A 52 1.97 25.92 3.39
C TRP A 52 1.00 24.84 3.82
N ARG A 53 -0.25 25.21 4.11
CA ARG A 53 -1.29 24.26 4.52
C ARG A 53 -1.58 23.24 3.42
N HIS A 54 -1.73 23.71 2.18
CA HIS A 54 -2.00 22.84 1.04
C HIS A 54 -0.83 21.89 0.73
N LYS A 55 0.41 22.39 0.75
CA LYS A 55 1.61 21.56 0.57
C LYS A 55 1.73 20.51 1.69
N SER A 56 1.49 20.91 2.94
CA SER A 56 1.56 20.00 4.10
C SER A 56 0.48 18.91 4.06
N SER A 57 -0.76 19.26 3.72
CA SER A 57 -1.85 18.27 3.56
C SER A 57 -1.51 17.22 2.51
N ARG A 58 -0.90 17.62 1.40
CA ARG A 58 -0.53 16.73 0.29
C ARG A 58 0.67 15.84 0.60
N VAL A 59 1.68 16.36 1.29
CA VAL A 59 2.81 15.54 1.75
C VAL A 59 2.30 14.45 2.70
N ASN A 60 1.45 14.82 3.65
CA ASN A 60 0.89 13.86 4.60
C ASN A 60 -0.07 12.88 3.93
N GLY A 61 -0.90 13.34 2.99
CA GLY A 61 -1.77 12.47 2.19
C GLY A 61 -0.97 11.45 1.37
N SER A 62 0.13 11.87 0.75
CA SER A 62 1.02 10.97 -0.01
C SER A 62 1.69 9.92 0.90
N LYS A 63 2.13 10.30 2.10
CA LYS A 63 2.68 9.36 3.09
C LYS A 63 1.66 8.30 3.52
N ILE A 64 0.42 8.72 3.80
CA ILE A 64 -0.65 7.80 4.17
C ILE A 64 -1.03 6.90 3.00
N GLN A 65 -0.98 7.41 1.76
CA GLN A 65 -1.25 6.61 0.58
C GLN A 65 -0.21 5.51 0.38
N ILE A 66 1.08 5.81 0.55
CA ILE A 66 2.16 4.80 0.51
C ILE A 66 1.95 3.75 1.61
N ALA A 67 1.61 4.18 2.83
CA ALA A 67 1.26 3.27 3.92
C ALA A 67 0.02 2.41 3.56
N GLY A 68 -0.98 3.01 2.92
CA GLY A 68 -2.18 2.33 2.43
C GLY A 68 -1.83 1.24 1.41
N TRP A 69 -0.95 1.52 0.46
CA TRP A 69 -0.48 0.51 -0.51
C TRP A 69 0.23 -0.66 0.16
N ALA A 70 1.10 -0.39 1.15
CA ALA A 70 1.80 -1.44 1.89
C ALA A 70 0.83 -2.31 2.72
N VAL A 71 -0.14 -1.68 3.39
CA VAL A 71 -1.16 -2.38 4.19
C VAL A 71 -2.09 -3.20 3.27
N TYR A 72 -2.55 -2.64 2.16
CA TYR A 72 -3.36 -3.34 1.17
C TYR A 72 -2.64 -4.56 0.59
N ALA A 73 -1.36 -4.40 0.23
CA ALA A 73 -0.52 -5.52 -0.19
C ALA A 73 -0.43 -6.60 0.92
N SER A 74 -0.27 -6.19 2.17
CA SER A 74 -0.23 -7.13 3.31
C SER A 74 -1.55 -7.92 3.44
N VAL A 75 -2.71 -7.27 3.32
CA VAL A 75 -4.03 -7.93 3.32
C VAL A 75 -4.13 -8.97 2.21
N LEU A 76 -3.81 -8.59 0.97
CA LEU A 76 -3.91 -9.47 -0.19
C LEU A 76 -3.01 -10.71 -0.09
N TRP A 77 -1.81 -10.57 0.48
CA TRP A 77 -0.88 -11.69 0.63
C TRP A 77 -1.23 -12.61 1.81
N LEU A 78 -1.79 -12.08 2.89
CA LEU A 78 -2.35 -12.89 3.97
C LEU A 78 -3.55 -13.72 3.48
N ILE A 79 -4.45 -13.13 2.68
CA ILE A 79 -5.57 -13.86 2.07
C ILE A 79 -5.07 -14.98 1.16
N LYS A 80 -4.06 -14.73 0.31
CA LYS A 80 -3.44 -15.79 -0.52
C LYS A 80 -2.85 -16.92 0.33
N SER A 81 -2.18 -16.56 1.43
CA SER A 81 -1.59 -17.54 2.35
C SER A 81 -2.67 -18.38 3.04
N ALA A 82 -3.77 -17.76 3.48
CA ALA A 82 -4.92 -18.45 4.04
C ALA A 82 -5.58 -19.38 3.02
N MET A 83 -5.72 -18.95 1.75
CA MET A 83 -6.23 -19.81 0.67
C MET A 83 -5.31 -21.02 0.43
N CYS A 84 -3.98 -20.83 0.42
CA CYS A 84 -3.05 -21.95 0.30
C CYS A 84 -3.14 -22.92 1.49
N ALA A 85 -3.29 -22.43 2.71
CA ALA A 85 -3.48 -23.27 3.90
C ALA A 85 -4.79 -24.07 3.83
N PHE A 86 -5.86 -23.44 3.34
CA PHE A 86 -7.14 -24.10 3.10
C PHE A 86 -7.00 -25.21 2.04
N TYR A 87 -6.25 -24.95 0.96
CA TYR A 87 -5.97 -25.97 -0.05
C TYR A 87 -5.15 -27.15 0.46
N ILE A 88 -4.22 -26.94 1.41
CA ILE A 88 -3.54 -28.06 2.08
C ILE A 88 -4.57 -28.97 2.74
N ARG A 89 -5.52 -28.38 3.47
CA ARG A 89 -6.57 -29.14 4.15
C ARG A 89 -7.47 -29.90 3.18
N LEU A 90 -7.91 -29.22 2.11
CA LEU A 90 -8.82 -29.81 1.13
C LEU A 90 -8.16 -30.95 0.33
N THR A 91 -6.87 -30.81 0.03
CA THR A 91 -6.10 -31.81 -0.73
C THR A 91 -5.39 -32.84 0.16
N ASN A 92 -5.69 -32.86 1.46
CA ASN A 92 -5.16 -33.86 2.39
C ASN A 92 -5.58 -35.27 1.92
N GLY A 93 -4.60 -36.06 1.50
CA GLY A 93 -4.79 -37.39 0.91
C GLY A 93 -4.27 -37.52 -0.52
N LEU A 94 -4.08 -36.41 -1.23
CA LEU A 94 -3.46 -36.40 -2.57
C LEU A 94 -2.02 -35.87 -2.50
N SER A 95 -1.06 -36.78 -2.33
CA SER A 95 0.37 -36.45 -2.14
C SER A 95 0.96 -35.54 -3.23
N ALA A 96 0.50 -35.68 -4.47
CA ALA A 96 0.96 -34.88 -5.61
C ALA A 96 0.67 -33.37 -5.49
N TYR A 97 -0.39 -32.98 -4.76
CA TYR A 97 -0.78 -31.56 -4.62
C TYR A 97 0.04 -30.82 -3.57
N ARG A 98 0.64 -31.55 -2.61
CA ARG A 98 1.41 -30.93 -1.51
C ARG A 98 2.65 -30.18 -2.00
N THR A 99 3.35 -30.72 -3.00
CA THR A 99 4.49 -30.04 -3.63
C THR A 99 4.06 -28.75 -4.33
N ARG A 100 2.92 -28.76 -5.05
CA ARG A 100 2.40 -27.58 -5.73
C ARG A 100 2.01 -26.48 -4.75
N ILE A 101 1.41 -26.84 -3.62
CA ILE A 101 1.01 -25.87 -2.59
C ILE A 101 2.24 -25.26 -1.89
N ASN A 102 3.27 -26.06 -1.61
CA ASN A 102 4.53 -25.56 -1.06
C ASN A 102 5.21 -24.56 -2.02
N VAL A 103 5.22 -24.85 -3.32
CA VAL A 103 5.69 -23.89 -4.34
C VAL A 103 4.84 -22.61 -4.31
N GLY A 104 3.52 -22.73 -4.13
CA GLY A 104 2.62 -21.60 -3.94
C GLY A 104 3.03 -20.70 -2.76
N PHE A 105 3.32 -21.28 -1.59
CA PHE A 105 3.80 -20.51 -0.43
C PHE A 105 5.12 -19.77 -0.71
N VAL A 106 6.06 -20.42 -1.39
CA VAL A 106 7.34 -19.78 -1.78
C VAL A 106 7.07 -18.61 -2.73
N LEU A 107 6.22 -18.79 -3.74
CA LEU A 107 5.86 -17.72 -4.67
C LEU A 107 5.17 -16.56 -3.96
N ILE A 108 4.26 -16.83 -3.02
CA ILE A 108 3.61 -15.80 -2.20
C ILE A 108 4.65 -15.01 -1.41
N ALA A 109 5.59 -15.68 -0.74
CA ALA A 109 6.63 -15.01 0.04
C ALA A 109 7.55 -14.15 -0.85
N VAL A 110 8.01 -14.69 -1.99
CA VAL A 110 8.90 -13.95 -2.91
C VAL A 110 8.20 -12.74 -3.51
N THR A 111 6.97 -12.91 -3.99
CA THR A 111 6.20 -11.80 -4.57
C THR A 111 5.81 -10.76 -3.54
N TYR A 112 5.65 -11.13 -2.26
CA TYR A 112 5.41 -10.18 -1.17
C TYR A 112 6.61 -9.27 -0.96
N ILE A 113 7.80 -9.85 -0.87
CA ILE A 113 9.04 -9.10 -0.72
C ILE A 113 9.24 -8.18 -1.93
N ALA A 114 8.98 -8.69 -3.14
CA ALA A 114 9.08 -7.91 -4.36
C ALA A 114 8.12 -6.71 -4.37
N ILE A 115 6.84 -6.88 -4.00
CA ILE A 115 5.88 -5.76 -4.01
C ILE A 115 6.23 -4.72 -2.95
N ILE A 116 6.62 -5.15 -1.75
CA ILE A 116 7.03 -4.24 -0.66
C ILE A 116 8.29 -3.49 -1.08
N ALA A 117 9.28 -4.18 -1.64
CA ALA A 117 10.48 -3.54 -2.18
C ALA A 117 10.12 -2.54 -3.28
N SER A 118 9.21 -2.85 -4.22
CA SER A 118 8.77 -1.92 -5.25
C SER A 118 8.08 -0.67 -4.67
N ILE A 119 7.31 -0.81 -3.59
CA ILE A 119 6.66 0.32 -2.92
C ILE A 119 7.70 1.24 -2.26
N PHE A 120 8.68 0.68 -1.55
CA PHE A 120 9.67 1.48 -0.80
C PHE A 120 10.85 1.95 -1.66
N CYS A 121 11.27 1.16 -2.64
CA CYS A 121 12.41 1.43 -3.51
C CYS A 121 12.03 1.96 -4.90
N GLY A 122 10.74 2.10 -5.20
CA GLY A 122 10.27 2.56 -6.52
C GLY A 122 10.78 3.95 -6.89
N CYS A 123 10.96 4.83 -5.90
CA CYS A 123 11.66 6.10 -6.07
C CYS A 123 12.78 6.20 -5.03
N GLN A 124 14.01 6.43 -5.50
CA GLN A 124 15.16 6.72 -4.64
C GLN A 124 15.68 8.12 -5.00
N PRO A 125 15.89 9.00 -4.00
CA PRO A 125 15.74 8.81 -2.55
C PRO A 125 14.27 8.74 -2.05
N PHE A 126 14.02 8.04 -0.93
CA PHE A 126 12.67 7.76 -0.39
C PHE A 126 11.78 9.00 -0.19
N HIS A 127 12.38 10.18 0.03
CA HIS A 127 11.62 11.43 0.17
C HIS A 127 10.92 11.89 -1.12
N ASN A 128 11.37 11.41 -2.28
CA ASN A 128 10.75 11.71 -3.57
C ASN A 128 9.35 11.10 -3.68
N LEU A 129 9.03 10.04 -2.92
CA LEU A 129 7.71 9.42 -2.95
C LEU A 129 6.57 10.32 -2.45
N TRP A 130 6.86 11.35 -1.65
CA TRP A 130 5.87 12.34 -1.18
C TRP A 130 6.24 13.78 -1.55
N GLN A 131 7.23 13.95 -2.44
CA GLN A 131 7.65 15.25 -2.91
C GLN A 131 6.58 15.84 -3.83
N ILE A 132 6.38 17.16 -3.72
CA ILE A 132 5.40 17.92 -4.51
C ILE A 132 6.10 18.86 -5.48
N ASP A 133 7.20 19.49 -5.05
CA ASP A 133 7.94 20.50 -5.79
C ASP A 133 9.42 20.51 -5.36
N PRO A 134 10.40 20.46 -6.29
CA PRO A 134 10.23 20.21 -7.74
C PRO A 134 9.69 18.80 -8.04
N ASP A 135 9.30 18.50 -9.28
CA ASP A 135 8.80 17.17 -9.65
C ASP A 135 9.88 16.10 -9.36
N PRO A 136 9.56 14.97 -8.70
CA PRO A 136 10.53 13.89 -8.47
C PRO A 136 11.11 13.26 -9.76
N GLY A 137 10.54 13.54 -10.94
CA GLY A 137 10.98 13.01 -12.24
C GLY A 137 11.59 14.02 -13.22
N SER A 138 11.89 15.26 -12.80
CA SER A 138 12.52 16.30 -13.65
C SER A 138 13.99 16.54 -13.33
#